data_AF-A0A4Q4DNC4-F1
#
_entry.id   AF-A0A4Q4DNC4-F1
#
_cell.length_a   1.000
_cell.length_b   1.000
_cell.length_c   1.000
_cell.angle_alpha   90.00
_cell.angle_beta   90.00
_cell.angle_gamma   90.00
#
_symmetry.space_group_name_H-M   'P 1'
#
loop_
_entity.id
_entity.type
_entity.pdbx_description
1 polymer ?
#
loop_
_entity_poly.entity_id
_entity_poly.type
_entity_poly.pdbx_seq_one_letter_code
_entity_poly.pdbx_strand_id
1 'polypeptide(L)'
;MSDKEFIERVRARPGMYGLNGSYYPTITFLDGYDLGRSGALLRGFTEWLVARKGEETSLGWRALAIEEAFPGAEITHWSQLEPEQEHRAVDVLFCLLLDFLHERDGSQQR
;
A
#
# COMPACT_ATOMS: atom_id res chain seq x y z
N MET A 1 12.71 14.33 6.18
CA MET A 1 12.09 13.54 5.10
C MET A 1 10.68 13.24 5.53
N SER A 2 9.69 13.59 4.73
CA SER A 2 8.30 13.22 5.00
C SER A 2 8.07 11.73 4.70
N ASP A 3 6.99 11.18 5.21
CA ASP A 3 6.57 9.81 4.89
C ASP A 3 6.39 9.65 3.36
N LYS A 4 5.79 10.66 2.70
CA LYS A 4 5.60 10.69 1.25
C LYS A 4 6.92 10.63 0.48
N GLU A 5 7.89 11.49 0.83
CA GLU A 5 9.22 11.49 0.21
C GLU A 5 9.95 10.15 0.39
N PHE A 6 9.77 9.51 1.55
CA PHE A 6 10.35 8.18 1.80
C PHE A 6 9.73 7.12 0.89
N ILE A 7 8.39 7.06 0.80
CA ILE A 7 7.69 6.10 -0.05
C ILE A 7 8.01 6.33 -1.54
N GLU A 8 8.13 7.57 -1.99
CA GLU A 8 8.57 7.90 -3.36
C GLU A 8 9.96 7.32 -3.66
N ARG A 9 10.89 7.40 -2.71
CA ARG A 9 12.23 6.82 -2.85
C ARG A 9 12.22 5.29 -2.89
N VAL A 10 11.39 4.66 -2.06
CA VAL A 10 11.23 3.19 -2.05
C VAL A 10 10.69 2.73 -3.39
N ARG A 11 9.61 3.36 -3.89
CA ARG A 11 9.03 3.08 -5.21
C ARG A 11 10.03 3.27 -6.34
N ALA A 12 10.82 4.33 -6.31
CA ALA A 12 11.77 4.64 -7.38
C ALA A 12 13.01 3.73 -7.39
N ARG A 13 13.37 3.13 -6.24
CA ARG A 13 14.60 2.34 -6.09
C ARG A 13 14.38 1.10 -5.20
N PRO A 14 13.45 0.21 -5.53
CA PRO A 14 13.06 -0.91 -4.67
C PRO A 14 14.25 -1.81 -4.29
N GLY A 15 15.18 -2.05 -5.23
CA GLY A 15 16.36 -2.86 -4.99
C GLY A 15 17.30 -2.32 -3.89
N MET A 16 17.33 -1.00 -3.64
CA MET A 16 18.10 -0.43 -2.53
C MET A 16 17.55 -0.84 -1.15
N TYR A 17 16.29 -1.27 -1.10
CA TYR A 17 15.58 -1.69 0.10
C TYR A 17 15.41 -3.22 0.16
N GLY A 18 16.08 -3.96 -0.73
CA GLY A 18 15.94 -5.42 -0.83
C GLY A 18 14.62 -5.88 -1.46
N LEU A 19 13.89 -4.97 -2.11
CA LEU A 19 12.63 -5.28 -2.79
C LEU A 19 12.87 -5.60 -4.27
N ASN A 20 12.11 -6.55 -4.79
CA ASN A 20 12.25 -7.09 -6.14
C ASN A 20 10.96 -6.97 -6.99
N GLY A 21 9.93 -6.30 -6.48
CA GLY A 21 8.62 -6.21 -7.14
C GLY A 21 7.61 -7.27 -6.70
N SER A 22 8.00 -8.23 -5.87
CA SER A 22 7.05 -9.17 -5.26
C SER A 22 6.20 -8.50 -4.18
N TYR A 23 4.94 -8.91 -4.09
CA TYR A 23 3.96 -8.24 -3.24
C TYR A 23 4.20 -8.51 -1.75
N TYR A 24 4.41 -9.79 -1.39
CA TYR A 24 4.61 -10.18 0.01
C TYR A 24 5.85 -9.53 0.67
N PRO A 25 7.04 -9.49 0.04
CA PRO A 25 8.17 -8.75 0.58
C PRO A 25 7.90 -7.25 0.74
N THR A 26 7.17 -6.65 -0.21
CA THR A 26 6.84 -5.22 -0.18
C THR A 26 5.93 -4.87 0.99
N ILE A 27 4.84 -5.61 1.19
CA ILE A 27 3.94 -5.37 2.34
C ILE A 27 4.64 -5.65 3.68
N THR A 28 5.49 -6.67 3.75
CA THR A 28 6.27 -6.98 4.96
C THR A 28 7.25 -5.85 5.30
N PHE A 29 7.89 -5.26 4.29
CA PHE A 29 8.76 -4.10 4.48
C PHE A 29 7.98 -2.89 5.02
N LEU A 30 6.81 -2.60 4.43
CA LEU A 30 5.95 -1.49 4.86
C LEU A 30 5.45 -1.69 6.29
N ASP A 31 5.05 -2.90 6.66
CA ASP A 31 4.66 -3.24 8.03
C ASP A 31 5.80 -3.00 9.02
N GLY A 32 7.02 -3.48 8.69
CA GLY A 32 8.19 -3.28 9.54
C GLY A 32 8.54 -1.80 9.71
N TYR A 33 8.43 -1.02 8.64
CA TYR A 33 8.67 0.42 8.68
C TYR A 33 7.61 1.16 9.51
N ASP A 34 6.32 0.84 9.31
CA ASP A 34 5.22 1.42 10.07
C ASP A 34 5.32 1.08 11.56
N LEU A 35 5.67 -0.17 11.89
CA LEU A 35 5.94 -0.60 13.26
C LEU A 35 7.08 0.21 13.90
N GLY A 36 8.18 0.41 13.17
CA GLY A 36 9.29 1.26 13.60
C GLY A 36 8.90 2.73 13.81
N ARG A 37 7.77 3.16 13.24
CA ARG A 37 7.17 4.50 13.36
C ARG A 37 5.98 4.52 14.34
N SER A 38 5.80 3.48 15.16
CA SER A 38 4.67 3.36 16.10
C SER A 38 3.29 3.44 15.41
N GLY A 39 3.18 2.85 14.23
CA GLY A 39 1.93 2.79 13.47
C GLY A 39 1.52 4.13 12.87
N ALA A 40 2.45 5.08 12.71
CA ALA A 40 2.13 6.42 12.23
C ALA A 40 2.04 6.52 10.70
N LEU A 41 2.74 5.67 9.94
CA LEU A 41 2.75 5.73 8.49
C LEU A 41 1.39 5.30 7.93
N LEU A 42 0.89 4.15 8.38
CA LEU A 42 -0.33 3.50 7.84
C LEU A 42 -1.59 3.79 8.67
N ARG A 43 -1.51 4.72 9.63
CA ARG A 43 -2.65 5.08 10.48
C ARG A 43 -3.81 5.62 9.65
N GLY A 44 -4.95 4.92 9.67
CA GLY A 44 -6.13 5.32 8.90
C GLY A 44 -6.13 4.87 7.44
N PHE A 45 -5.09 4.13 6.99
CA PHE A 45 -4.97 3.73 5.59
C PHE A 45 -6.02 2.71 5.18
N THR A 46 -6.34 1.75 6.06
CA THR A 46 -7.43 0.78 5.79
C THR A 46 -8.76 1.50 5.66
N GLU A 47 -9.07 2.40 6.59
CA GLU A 47 -10.31 3.18 6.63
C GLU A 47 -10.44 4.06 5.38
N TRP A 48 -9.33 4.67 4.95
CA TRP A 48 -9.27 5.46 3.72
C TRP A 48 -9.58 4.61 2.48
N LEU A 49 -9.03 3.39 2.38
CA LEU A 49 -9.33 2.46 1.29
C LEU A 49 -10.79 2.00 1.29
N VAL A 50 -11.35 1.69 2.47
CA VAL A 50 -12.77 1.31 2.61
C VAL A 50 -13.68 2.47 2.16
N ALA A 51 -13.39 3.69 2.60
CA ALA A 51 -14.15 4.88 2.20
C ALA A 51 -14.06 5.12 0.69
N ARG A 52 -12.89 4.92 0.09
CA ARG A 52 -12.66 5.04 -1.35
C ARG A 52 -13.41 3.99 -2.18
N LYS A 53 -13.46 2.74 -1.70
CA LYS A 53 -14.22 1.65 -2.34
C LYS A 53 -15.71 1.95 -2.39
N GLY A 54 -16.24 2.61 -1.36
CA GLY A 54 -17.66 2.97 -1.26
C GLY A 54 -18.57 1.80 -0.83
N GLU A 55 -17.99 0.71 -0.36
CA GLU A 55 -18.70 -0.50 0.09
C GLU A 55 -18.13 -0.99 1.42
N GLU A 56 -19.00 -1.54 2.29
CA GLU A 56 -18.57 -2.16 3.54
C GLU A 56 -17.77 -3.44 3.26
N THR A 57 -16.68 -3.62 4.00
CA THR A 57 -15.79 -4.78 3.86
C THR A 57 -15.00 -5.01 5.15
N SER A 58 -14.69 -6.28 5.42
CA SER A 58 -13.82 -6.70 6.54
C SER A 58 -12.35 -6.87 6.12
N LEU A 59 -12.02 -6.59 4.85
CA LEU A 59 -10.67 -6.71 4.34
C LEU A 59 -9.75 -5.63 4.94
N GLY A 60 -8.54 -6.04 5.33
CA GLY A 60 -7.47 -5.11 5.69
C GLY A 60 -6.78 -4.52 4.46
N TRP A 61 -6.00 -3.45 4.65
CA TRP A 61 -5.33 -2.72 3.56
C TRP A 61 -4.54 -3.61 2.57
N ARG A 62 -3.90 -4.69 3.03
CA ARG A 62 -3.14 -5.61 2.18
C ARG A 62 -4.01 -6.30 1.14
N ALA A 63 -5.22 -6.70 1.52
CA ALA A 63 -6.18 -7.34 0.62
C ALA A 63 -6.90 -6.29 -0.24
N LEU A 64 -7.26 -5.15 0.35
CA LEU A 64 -7.87 -4.02 -0.39
C LEU A 64 -6.97 -3.53 -1.52
N ALA A 65 -5.65 -3.41 -1.31
CA ALA A 65 -4.72 -3.03 -2.36
C ALA A 65 -4.63 -4.05 -3.51
N ILE A 66 -4.82 -5.35 -3.23
CA ILE A 66 -4.93 -6.39 -4.29
C ILE A 66 -6.25 -6.24 -5.03
N GLU A 67 -7.36 -6.05 -4.31
CA GLU A 67 -8.68 -5.87 -4.91
C GLU A 67 -8.72 -4.64 -5.83
N GLU A 68 -8.13 -3.52 -5.40
CA GLU A 68 -7.96 -2.32 -6.22
C GLU A 68 -7.11 -2.57 -7.49
N ALA A 69 -6.09 -3.44 -7.39
CA ALA A 69 -5.27 -3.79 -8.54
C ALA A 69 -6.01 -4.69 -9.56
N PHE A 70 -6.94 -5.53 -9.07
CA PHE A 70 -7.65 -6.56 -9.84
C PHE A 70 -9.15 -6.60 -9.50
N PRO A 71 -9.91 -5.54 -9.83
CA PRO A 71 -11.34 -5.48 -9.50
C PRO A 71 -12.09 -6.62 -10.19
N GLY A 72 -12.87 -7.37 -9.40
CA GLY A 72 -13.69 -8.49 -9.88
C GLY A 72 -12.94 -9.82 -10.12
N ALA A 73 -11.64 -9.91 -9.81
CA ALA A 73 -10.86 -11.13 -10.02
C ALA A 73 -10.94 -12.16 -8.88
N GLU A 74 -11.69 -11.86 -7.80
CA GLU A 74 -11.80 -12.68 -6.57
C GLU A 74 -10.42 -13.00 -5.90
N ILE A 75 -9.41 -12.17 -6.16
CA ILE A 75 -8.08 -12.27 -5.55
C ILE A 75 -8.04 -11.36 -4.33
N THR A 76 -7.76 -11.92 -3.16
CA THR A 76 -7.69 -11.15 -1.89
C THR A 76 -6.43 -11.43 -1.08
N HIS A 77 -5.65 -12.44 -1.47
CA HIS A 77 -4.43 -12.83 -0.78
C HIS A 77 -3.25 -12.92 -1.75
N TRP A 78 -2.07 -12.52 -1.27
CA TRP A 78 -0.85 -12.46 -2.08
C TRP A 78 -0.42 -13.82 -2.64
N SER A 79 -0.75 -14.92 -1.96
CA SER A 79 -0.42 -16.27 -2.42
C SER A 79 -1.22 -16.72 -3.65
N GLN A 80 -2.24 -15.95 -4.04
CA GLN A 80 -3.05 -16.18 -5.23
C GLN A 80 -2.54 -15.39 -6.45
N LEU A 81 -1.52 -14.53 -6.25
CA LEU A 81 -0.96 -13.72 -7.32
C LEU A 81 0.04 -14.53 -8.14
N GLU A 82 -0.12 -14.49 -9.45
CA GLU A 82 0.91 -14.92 -10.39
C GLU A 82 2.07 -13.89 -10.44
N PRO A 83 3.28 -14.28 -10.85
CA PRO A 83 4.46 -13.40 -10.87
C PRO A 83 4.24 -12.07 -11.61
N GLU A 84 3.50 -12.09 -12.72
CA GLU A 84 3.18 -10.89 -13.50
C GLU A 84 2.17 -9.99 -12.76
N GLN A 85 1.29 -10.57 -11.95
CA GLN A 85 0.31 -9.84 -11.16
C GLN A 85 0.96 -9.18 -9.93
N GLU A 86 2.00 -9.77 -9.35
CA GLU A 86 2.69 -9.19 -8.19
C GLU A 86 3.20 -7.77 -8.47
N HIS A 87 3.86 -7.56 -9.61
CA HIS A 87 4.42 -6.27 -9.99
C HIS A 87 3.33 -5.19 -10.10
N ARG A 88 2.21 -5.54 -10.75
CA ARG A 88 1.05 -4.65 -10.87
C ARG A 88 0.43 -4.34 -9.50
N ALA A 89 0.31 -5.33 -8.63
CA ALA A 89 -0.21 -5.15 -7.27
C ALA A 89 0.69 -4.19 -6.46
N VAL A 90 2.02 -4.34 -6.59
CA VAL A 90 3.00 -3.45 -5.94
C VAL A 90 2.89 -2.02 -6.48
N ASP A 91 2.77 -1.84 -7.78
CA ASP A 91 2.61 -0.50 -8.39
C ASP A 91 1.35 0.20 -7.89
N VAL A 92 0.22 -0.52 -7.85
CA VAL A 92 -1.05 0.01 -7.35
C VAL A 92 -0.95 0.32 -5.85
N LEU A 93 -0.35 -0.56 -5.05
CA LEU A 93 -0.12 -0.33 -3.63
C LEU A 93 0.66 0.98 -3.39
N PHE A 94 1.73 1.22 -4.13
CA PHE A 94 2.49 2.46 -4.00
C PHE A 94 1.71 3.69 -4.44
N CYS A 95 0.90 3.60 -5.51
CA CYS A 95 0.01 4.70 -5.90
C CYS A 95 -0.98 5.03 -4.78
N LEU A 96 -1.70 4.02 -4.25
CA LEU A 96 -2.68 4.19 -3.17
C LEU A 96 -2.03 4.81 -1.92
N LEU A 97 -0.84 4.34 -1.54
CA LEU A 97 -0.14 4.87 -0.36
C LEU A 97 0.28 6.33 -0.58
N LEU A 98 0.75 6.70 -1.77
CA LEU A 98 1.13 8.07 -2.07
C LEU A 98 -0.07 9.03 -2.12
N ASP A 99 -1.20 8.58 -2.68
CA ASP A 99 -2.44 9.35 -2.70
C ASP A 99 -2.96 9.58 -1.27
N PHE A 100 -3.00 8.51 -0.45
CA PHE A 100 -3.35 8.59 0.97
C PHE A 100 -2.48 9.60 1.73
N LEU A 101 -1.15 9.52 1.56
CA LEU A 101 -0.22 10.42 2.25
C LEU A 101 -0.40 11.88 1.78
N HIS A 102 -0.69 12.09 0.50
CA HIS A 102 -0.96 13.42 -0.03
C HIS A 102 -2.21 14.04 0.58
N GLU A 103 -3.31 13.29 0.66
CA GLU A 103 -4.56 13.75 1.28
C GLU A 103 -4.42 13.99 2.78
N ARG A 104 -3.71 13.10 3.48
CA ARG A 104 -3.44 13.22 4.93
C ARG A 104 -2.62 14.47 5.24
N ASP A 105 -1.55 14.71 4.49
CA ASP A 105 -0.67 15.86 4.74
C ASP A 105 -1.37 17.18 4.36
N GLY A 106 -2.23 17.17 3.32
CA GLY A 106 -3.04 18.32 2.91
C GLY A 106 -4.21 18.63 3.85
N SER A 107 -4.69 17.66 4.63
CA SER A 107 -5.72 17.85 5.65
C SER A 107 -5.15 18.33 6.98
N GLN A 108 -3.86 18.06 7.29
CA GLN A 108 -3.18 18.61 8.47
C GLN A 108 -2.74 20.07 8.33
N GLN A 109 -2.87 20.67 7.15
CA GLN A 109 -2.54 22.09 6.88
C GLN A 109 -3.77 23.02 6.88
N ARG A 110 -4.95 22.52 7.23
CA ARG A 110 -6.19 23.30 7.36
C ARG A 110 -6.58 23.55 8.81
#